data_AF-C0N388-F1
#
_entry.id   AF-C0N388-F1
#
_cell.length_a   1.000
_cell.length_b   1.000
_cell.length_c   1.000
_cell.angle_alpha   90.00
_cell.angle_beta   90.00
_cell.angle_gamma   90.00
#
_symmetry.space_group_name_H-M   'P 1'
#
loop_
_entity.id
_entity.type
_entity.pdbx_description
1 polymer ?
#
loop_
_entity_poly.entity_id
_entity_poly.type
_entity_poly.pdbx_seq_one_letter_code
_entity_poly.pdbx_strand_id
1 'polypeptide(L)'
;MTRAKNNQAKTNVLKTQIQLRIDLANKARLGEVELDIPLSLRKNKDWVNQEHGIEAIGSPSSFTTTHPVHGHKVQELNELLLQLKKPRRKAYTPAGVKLEKLKNENKRLKETIVNVANQFVSYQSLMDEFKDEITILKAGEQGLLDEKADLLQEIKTKNQSIRELRRETVRLREKIKRYEKKGGNITHLDFDGSENDQ
;
A
#
# COMPACT_ATOMS: atom_id res chain seq x y z
N MET A 1 6.98 -38.71 -33.41
CA MET A 1 6.81 -37.50 -34.27
C MET A 1 7.93 -37.47 -35.30
N THR A 2 7.62 -37.30 -36.58
CA THR A 2 8.59 -37.39 -37.69
C THR A 2 9.49 -36.15 -37.77
N ARG A 3 10.77 -36.33 -38.13
CA ARG A 3 11.80 -35.28 -38.30
C ARG A 3 11.35 -34.09 -39.16
N ALA A 4 10.51 -34.35 -40.15
CA ALA A 4 9.92 -33.33 -41.02
C ALA A 4 8.98 -32.35 -40.28
N LYS A 5 8.13 -32.84 -39.36
CA LYS A 5 7.22 -31.98 -38.57
C LYS A 5 7.99 -31.04 -37.64
N ASN A 6 9.11 -31.51 -37.08
CA ASN A 6 9.97 -30.70 -36.21
C ASN A 6 10.69 -29.59 -36.99
N ASN A 7 11.19 -29.89 -38.20
CA ASN A 7 11.82 -28.88 -39.06
C ASN A 7 10.83 -27.80 -39.49
N GLN A 8 9.61 -28.18 -39.86
CA GLN A 8 8.57 -27.22 -40.24
C GLN A 8 8.17 -26.29 -39.08
N ALA A 9 8.06 -26.82 -37.87
CA ALA A 9 7.80 -26.02 -36.67
C ALA A 9 8.91 -24.98 -36.43
N LYS A 10 10.18 -25.38 -36.52
CA LYS A 10 11.33 -24.47 -36.39
C LYS A 10 11.34 -23.36 -37.44
N THR A 11 11.01 -23.69 -38.69
CA THR A 11 10.89 -22.69 -39.76
C THR A 11 9.77 -21.69 -39.50
N ASN A 12 8.63 -22.14 -38.96
CA ASN A 12 7.53 -21.25 -38.61
C ASN A 12 7.90 -20.29 -37.48
N VAL A 13 8.53 -20.79 -36.41
CA VAL A 13 9.02 -19.95 -35.29
C VAL A 13 9.97 -18.87 -35.81
N LEU A 14 10.92 -19.25 -36.66
CA LEU A 14 11.86 -18.31 -37.27
C LEU A 14 11.16 -17.24 -38.11
N LYS A 15 10.19 -17.62 -38.94
CA LYS A 15 9.40 -16.67 -39.74
C LYS A 15 8.66 -15.66 -38.86
N THR A 16 8.04 -16.13 -37.78
CA THR A 16 7.36 -15.27 -36.79
C THR A 16 8.35 -14.31 -36.14
N GLN A 17 9.50 -14.81 -35.70
CA GLN A 17 10.53 -13.99 -35.05
C GLN A 17 11.14 -12.93 -36.00
N ILE A 18 11.27 -13.23 -37.30
CA ILE A 18 11.68 -12.24 -38.31
C ILE A 18 10.58 -11.18 -38.49
N GLN A 19 9.32 -11.59 -38.57
CA GLN A 19 8.20 -10.67 -38.76
C GLN A 19 8.06 -9.70 -37.57
N LEU A 20 8.10 -10.21 -36.33
CA LEU A 20 8.01 -9.37 -35.14
C LEU A 20 9.10 -8.28 -35.12
N ARG A 21 10.32 -8.62 -35.56
CA ARG A 21 11.43 -7.65 -35.68
C ARG A 21 11.15 -6.58 -36.73
N ILE A 22 10.57 -6.96 -37.87
CA ILE A 22 10.16 -6.03 -38.93
C ILE A 22 9.08 -5.07 -38.40
N ASP A 23 8.07 -5.60 -37.71
CA ASP A 23 6.96 -4.81 -37.19
C ASP A 23 7.45 -3.80 -36.13
N LEU A 24 8.33 -4.22 -35.21
CA LEU A 24 8.94 -3.33 -34.24
C LEU A 24 9.85 -2.28 -34.89
N ALA A 25 10.65 -2.69 -35.89
CA ALA A 25 11.48 -1.75 -36.64
C ALA A 25 10.63 -0.69 -37.36
N ASN A 26 9.47 -1.07 -37.91
CA ASN A 26 8.52 -0.14 -38.51
C ASN A 26 7.86 0.80 -37.48
N LYS A 27 7.44 0.29 -36.32
CA LYS A 27 6.88 1.12 -35.24
C LYS A 27 7.90 2.14 -34.72
N ALA A 28 9.13 1.70 -34.49
CA ALA A 28 10.23 2.60 -34.16
C ALA A 28 10.52 3.60 -35.29
N ARG A 29 10.39 3.17 -36.56
CA ARG A 29 10.52 4.04 -37.74
C ARG A 29 9.50 5.17 -37.75
N LEU A 30 8.26 4.89 -37.35
CA LEU A 30 7.18 5.88 -37.26
C LEU A 30 7.24 6.74 -35.99
N GLY A 31 8.05 6.36 -34.99
CA GLY A 31 8.14 7.07 -33.71
C GLY A 31 6.99 6.72 -32.75
N GLU A 32 6.27 5.63 -33.02
CA GLU A 32 5.21 5.11 -32.15
C GLU A 32 5.77 4.43 -30.90
N VAL A 33 7.02 3.96 -30.98
CA VAL A 33 7.71 3.32 -29.87
C VAL A 33 9.15 3.81 -29.79
N GLU A 34 9.58 4.18 -28.60
CA GLU A 34 10.96 4.54 -28.29
C GLU A 34 11.72 3.29 -27.80
N LEU A 35 12.27 2.53 -28.75
CA LEU A 35 13.03 1.29 -28.51
C LEU A 35 14.46 1.43 -29.05
N ASP A 36 15.43 0.96 -28.27
CA ASP A 36 16.82 0.82 -28.72
C ASP A 36 16.98 -0.45 -29.56
N ILE A 37 16.56 -0.37 -30.83
CA ILE A 37 16.62 -1.50 -31.77
C ILE A 37 18.04 -1.63 -32.33
N PRO A 38 18.68 -2.82 -32.27
CA PRO A 38 20.00 -3.01 -32.85
C PRO A 38 20.00 -2.82 -34.37
N LEU A 39 20.78 -1.84 -34.84
CA LEU A 39 20.82 -1.35 -36.22
C LEU A 39 21.59 -2.23 -37.22
N SER A 40 21.91 -3.47 -36.86
CA SER A 40 22.61 -4.41 -37.75
C SER A 40 22.00 -5.80 -37.62
N LEU A 41 21.87 -6.53 -38.73
CA LEU A 41 21.33 -7.90 -38.73
C LEU A 41 22.04 -8.80 -37.71
N ARG A 42 23.37 -8.71 -37.63
CA ARG A 42 24.16 -9.52 -36.70
C ARG A 42 23.72 -9.33 -35.25
N LYS A 43 23.59 -8.08 -34.80
CA LYS A 43 23.12 -7.78 -33.44
C LYS A 43 21.63 -8.07 -33.27
N ASN A 44 20.82 -7.86 -34.31
CA ASN A 44 19.38 -8.08 -34.27
C ASN A 44 19.02 -9.58 -34.14
N LYS A 45 19.87 -10.46 -34.68
CA LYS A 45 19.78 -11.92 -34.52
C LYS A 45 19.87 -12.33 -33.05
N ASP A 46 20.80 -11.75 -32.31
CA ASP A 46 21.04 -12.05 -30.89
C ASP A 46 20.17 -11.19 -29.94
N TRP A 47 19.37 -10.27 -30.49
CA TRP A 47 18.51 -9.38 -29.73
C TRP A 47 17.36 -10.15 -29.09
N VAL A 48 17.09 -9.86 -27.82
CA VAL A 48 16.01 -10.41 -27.02
C VAL A 48 15.26 -9.25 -26.38
N ASN A 49 13.93 -9.29 -26.48
CA ASN A 49 13.04 -8.34 -25.80
C ASN A 49 11.79 -9.10 -25.36
N GLN A 50 11.67 -9.33 -24.04
CA GLN A 50 10.57 -10.10 -23.45
C GLN A 50 9.22 -9.39 -23.59
N GLU A 51 9.18 -8.06 -23.45
CA GLU A 51 7.95 -7.27 -23.55
C GLU A 51 7.28 -7.38 -24.93
N HIS A 52 8.08 -7.63 -25.97
CA HIS A 52 7.61 -7.77 -27.35
C HIS A 52 7.77 -9.18 -27.92
N GLY A 53 8.04 -10.18 -27.08
CA GLY A 53 8.14 -11.59 -27.50
C GLY A 53 9.29 -11.89 -28.47
N ILE A 54 10.34 -11.06 -28.47
CA ILE A 54 11.52 -11.23 -29.31
C ILE A 54 12.49 -12.17 -28.63
N GLU A 55 12.80 -13.27 -29.30
CA GLU A 55 13.76 -14.29 -28.85
C GLU A 55 14.96 -14.37 -29.79
N ALA A 56 16.12 -14.77 -29.27
CA ALA A 56 17.34 -14.91 -30.06
C ALA A 56 17.21 -15.98 -31.15
N ILE A 57 17.71 -15.68 -32.35
CA ILE A 57 17.70 -16.60 -33.48
C ILE A 57 18.99 -17.42 -33.47
N GLY A 58 18.88 -18.69 -33.06
CA GLY A 58 20.04 -19.54 -32.78
C GLY A 58 20.86 -19.98 -34.01
N SER A 59 20.30 -19.98 -35.22
CA SER A 59 21.01 -20.43 -36.43
C SER A 59 21.40 -19.26 -37.34
N PRO A 60 22.70 -18.91 -37.44
CA PRO A 60 23.16 -17.84 -38.32
C PRO A 60 22.87 -18.11 -39.79
N SER A 61 23.00 -19.36 -40.26
CA SER A 61 22.73 -19.75 -41.64
C SER A 61 21.24 -19.65 -42.00
N SER A 62 20.37 -19.65 -40.98
CA SER A 62 18.94 -19.43 -41.14
C SER A 62 18.55 -17.96 -40.99
N PHE A 63 19.44 -17.04 -40.63
CA PHE A 63 19.11 -15.61 -40.56
C PHE A 63 20.00 -14.82 -41.51
N THR A 64 19.87 -15.13 -42.80
CA THR A 64 20.61 -14.49 -43.89
C THR A 64 19.66 -14.00 -44.96
N THR A 65 20.09 -12.99 -45.71
CA THR A 65 19.33 -12.45 -46.86
C THR A 65 19.26 -13.42 -48.04
N THR A 66 20.18 -14.38 -48.10
CA THR A 66 20.28 -15.38 -49.17
C THR A 66 19.48 -16.66 -48.92
N HIS A 67 18.76 -16.75 -47.78
CA HIS A 67 18.01 -17.96 -47.46
C HIS A 67 16.81 -18.15 -48.41
N PRO A 68 16.59 -19.34 -48.98
CA PRO A 68 15.57 -19.55 -50.03
C PRO A 68 14.13 -19.30 -49.57
N VAL A 69 13.83 -19.53 -48.28
CA VAL A 69 12.45 -19.46 -47.76
C VAL A 69 12.08 -18.09 -47.20
N HIS A 70 13.02 -17.36 -46.61
CA HIS A 70 12.74 -16.16 -45.81
C HIS A 70 13.85 -15.11 -45.93
N GLY A 71 14.79 -15.27 -46.86
CA GLY A 71 15.85 -14.29 -47.12
C GLY A 71 15.30 -12.93 -47.52
N HIS A 72 14.19 -12.89 -48.27
CA HIS A 72 13.48 -11.65 -48.60
C HIS A 72 13.06 -10.86 -47.36
N LYS A 73 12.50 -11.52 -46.32
CA LYS A 73 12.13 -10.85 -45.07
C LYS A 73 13.34 -10.36 -44.29
N VAL A 74 14.42 -11.14 -44.28
CA VAL A 74 15.68 -10.73 -43.63
C VAL A 74 16.28 -9.50 -44.36
N GLN A 75 16.14 -9.44 -45.68
CA GLN A 75 16.53 -8.29 -46.48
C GLN A 75 15.66 -7.05 -46.18
N GLU A 76 14.34 -7.21 -46.11
CA GLU A 76 13.41 -6.15 -45.70
C GLU A 76 13.78 -5.58 -44.33
N LEU A 77 14.04 -6.45 -43.36
CA LEU A 77 14.51 -6.03 -42.03
C LEU A 77 15.82 -5.25 -42.14
N ASN A 78 16.79 -5.71 -42.95
CA ASN A 78 18.06 -5.02 -43.13
C ASN A 78 17.88 -3.59 -43.69
N GLU A 79 17.00 -3.43 -44.67
CA GLU A 79 16.69 -2.13 -45.25
C GLU A 79 16.05 -1.19 -44.21
N LEU A 80 15.15 -1.69 -43.36
CA LEU A 80 14.58 -0.92 -42.26
C LEU A 80 15.64 -0.51 -41.23
N LEU A 81 16.54 -1.41 -40.85
CA LEU A 81 17.63 -1.10 -39.93
C LEU A 81 18.58 -0.03 -40.51
N LEU A 82 18.87 -0.09 -41.82
CA LEU A 82 19.66 0.93 -42.50
C LEU A 82 18.96 2.29 -42.56
N GLN A 83 17.63 2.32 -42.72
CA GLN A 83 16.85 3.56 -42.64
C GLN A 83 16.90 4.14 -41.22
N LEU A 84 16.76 3.30 -40.19
CA LEU A 84 16.86 3.71 -38.79
C LEU A 84 18.25 4.24 -38.42
N LYS A 85 19.32 3.75 -39.07
CA LYS A 85 20.69 4.22 -38.88
C LYS A 85 20.92 5.65 -39.42
N LYS A 86 20.08 6.14 -40.34
CA LYS A 86 20.22 7.50 -40.87
C LYS A 86 19.83 8.50 -39.76
N PRO A 87 20.66 9.51 -39.47
CA PRO A 87 20.33 10.51 -38.46
C PRO A 87 19.02 11.21 -38.87
N ARG A 88 17.97 11.02 -38.07
CA ARG A 88 16.72 11.76 -38.27
C ARG A 88 17.03 13.23 -38.05
N ARG A 89 16.82 14.06 -39.08
CA ARG A 89 16.73 15.51 -38.88
C ARG A 89 15.58 15.74 -37.90
N LYS A 90 15.87 16.21 -36.69
CA LYS A 90 14.83 16.60 -35.74
C LYS A 90 13.93 17.61 -36.43
N ALA A 91 12.62 17.39 -36.40
CA ALA A 91 11.67 18.34 -36.96
C ALA A 91 11.90 19.71 -36.31
N TYR A 92 12.11 20.74 -37.15
CA TYR A 92 12.36 22.09 -36.64
C TYR A 92 11.13 22.58 -35.90
N THR A 93 11.28 22.82 -34.60
CA THR A 93 10.24 23.48 -33.80
C THR A 93 10.65 24.95 -33.64
N PRO A 94 9.82 25.92 -34.06
CA PRO A 94 10.17 27.33 -33.93
C PRO A 94 10.43 27.70 -32.47
N ALA A 95 11.45 28.51 -32.21
CA ALA A 95 11.85 28.93 -30.86
C ALA A 95 10.68 29.57 -30.09
N GLY A 96 9.81 30.33 -30.77
CA GLY A 96 8.61 30.93 -30.17
C GLY A 96 7.61 29.90 -29.62
N VAL A 97 7.40 28.79 -30.33
CA VAL A 97 6.51 27.71 -29.87
C VAL A 97 7.10 27.00 -28.65
N LYS A 98 8.42 26.81 -28.63
CA LYS A 98 9.11 26.22 -27.47
C LYS A 98 9.04 27.17 -26.26
N LEU A 99 9.22 28.46 -26.47
CA LEU A 99 9.14 29.48 -25.43
C LEU A 99 7.74 29.55 -24.81
N GLU A 100 6.68 29.55 -25.62
CA GLU A 100 5.31 29.56 -25.12
C GLU A 100 4.96 28.29 -24.33
N LYS A 101 5.42 27.12 -24.78
CA LYS A 101 5.29 25.87 -24.00
C LYS A 101 5.96 25.99 -22.63
N LEU A 102 7.19 26.49 -22.59
CA LEU A 102 7.94 26.67 -21.34
C LEU A 102 7.28 27.70 -20.41
N LYS A 103 6.73 28.79 -20.94
CA LYS A 103 5.99 29.77 -20.14
C LYS A 103 4.74 29.16 -19.50
N ASN A 104 3.96 28.40 -20.28
CA ASN A 104 2.76 27.75 -19.80
C ASN A 104 3.08 26.70 -18.73
N GLU A 105 4.14 25.91 -18.95
CA GLU A 105 4.62 24.95 -17.96
C GLU A 105 5.09 25.63 -16.68
N ASN A 106 5.86 26.72 -16.78
CA ASN A 106 6.32 27.49 -15.63
C ASN A 106 5.14 28.10 -14.85
N LYS A 107 4.12 28.63 -15.53
CA LYS A 107 2.90 29.12 -14.89
C LYS A 107 2.18 28.01 -14.11
N ARG A 108 1.97 26.85 -14.74
CA ARG A 108 1.34 25.70 -14.09
C ARG A 108 2.15 25.22 -12.87
N LEU A 109 3.48 25.19 -12.98
CA LEU A 109 4.35 24.81 -11.86
C LEU A 109 4.23 25.79 -10.69
N LYS A 110 4.19 27.11 -10.97
CA LYS A 110 3.97 28.11 -9.92
C LYS A 110 2.64 27.93 -9.20
N GLU A 111 1.55 27.72 -9.94
CA GLU A 111 0.22 27.45 -9.37
C GLU A 111 0.24 26.18 -8.53
N THR A 112 0.93 25.13 -9.00
CA THR A 112 1.07 23.87 -8.26
C THR A 112 1.82 24.07 -6.94
N ILE A 113 2.91 24.84 -6.95
CA ILE A 113 3.70 25.15 -5.74
C ILE A 113 2.84 25.88 -4.70
N VAL A 114 2.07 26.88 -5.12
CA VAL A 114 1.17 27.63 -4.20
C VAL A 114 0.12 26.70 -3.61
N ASN A 115 -0.50 25.84 -4.42
CA ASN A 115 -1.49 24.89 -3.94
C ASN A 115 -0.90 23.90 -2.93
N VAL A 116 0.30 23.36 -3.21
CA VAL A 116 0.99 22.44 -2.29
C VAL A 116 1.37 23.15 -0.99
N ALA A 117 1.84 24.40 -1.06
CA ALA A 117 2.15 25.19 0.14
C ALA A 117 0.91 25.42 1.00
N ASN A 118 -0.23 25.75 0.40
CA ASN A 118 -1.49 25.92 1.12
C ASN A 118 -1.97 24.62 1.77
N GLN A 119 -1.87 23.49 1.05
CA GLN A 119 -2.19 22.17 1.60
C GLN A 119 -1.28 21.81 2.78
N PHE A 120 0.02 22.10 2.68
CA PHE A 120 0.97 21.86 3.77
C PHE A 120 0.58 22.62 5.04
N VAL A 121 0.23 23.91 4.93
CA VAL A 121 -0.22 24.70 6.08
C VAL A 121 -1.49 24.11 6.71
N SER A 122 -2.46 23.70 5.89
CA SER A 122 -3.69 23.07 6.39
C SER A 122 -3.42 21.76 7.12
N TYR A 123 -2.55 20.90 6.58
CA TYR A 123 -2.19 19.65 7.24
C TYR A 123 -1.37 19.87 8.51
N GLN A 124 -0.54 20.91 8.54
CA GLN A 124 0.21 21.27 9.73
C GLN A 124 -0.73 21.69 10.87
N SER A 125 -1.72 22.54 10.59
CA SER A 125 -2.74 22.91 11.59
C SER A 125 -3.51 21.70 12.11
N LEU A 126 -3.95 20.81 11.22
CA LEU A 126 -4.66 19.59 11.62
C LEU A 126 -3.79 18.65 12.48
N MET A 127 -2.50 18.54 12.17
CA MET A 127 -1.57 17.77 13.00
C MET A 127 -1.41 18.35 14.40
N ASP A 128 -1.41 19.67 14.53
CA ASP A 128 -1.27 20.33 15.82
C ASP A 128 -2.56 20.19 16.65
N GLU A 129 -3.75 20.29 16.01
CA GLU A 129 -5.04 19.96 16.64
C GLU A 129 -5.08 18.52 17.17
N PHE A 130 -4.63 17.54 16.39
CA PHE A 130 -4.59 16.14 16.84
C PHE A 130 -3.60 15.90 17.98
N LYS A 131 -2.48 16.63 18.04
CA LYS A 131 -1.56 16.54 19.20
C LYS A 131 -2.20 17.07 20.47
N ASP A 132 -2.95 18.16 20.37
CA ASP A 132 -3.67 18.74 21.50
C ASP A 132 -4.77 17.77 21.96
N GLU A 133 -5.54 17.20 21.04
CA GLU A 133 -6.56 16.20 21.36
C GLU A 133 -5.97 14.96 22.05
N ILE A 134 -4.85 14.43 21.55
CA ILE A 134 -4.13 13.31 22.20
C ILE A 134 -3.71 13.68 23.62
N THR A 135 -3.27 14.92 23.84
CA THR A 135 -2.83 15.38 25.16
C THR A 135 -4.01 15.45 26.13
N ILE A 136 -5.15 15.99 25.68
CA ILE A 136 -6.39 16.05 26.47
C ILE A 136 -6.89 14.64 26.80
N LEU A 137 -6.93 13.75 25.81
CA LEU A 137 -7.40 12.37 26.00
C LEU A 137 -6.51 11.60 26.99
N LYS A 138 -5.19 11.75 26.90
CA LYS A 138 -4.26 11.13 27.87
C LYS A 138 -4.46 11.65 29.29
N ALA A 139 -4.68 12.96 29.45
CA ALA A 139 -4.97 13.53 30.76
C ALA A 139 -6.31 13.00 31.33
N GLY A 140 -7.34 12.88 30.49
CA GLY A 140 -8.62 12.30 30.86
C GLY A 140 -8.52 10.82 31.23
N GLU A 141 -7.76 10.03 30.46
CA GLU A 141 -7.49 8.62 30.77
C GLU A 141 -6.80 8.46 32.12
N GLN A 142 -5.79 9.28 32.41
CA GLN A 142 -5.11 9.25 33.70
C GLN A 142 -6.06 9.58 34.85
N GLY A 143 -6.89 10.62 34.71
CA GLY A 143 -7.89 10.97 35.73
C GLY A 143 -8.87 9.84 36.03
N LEU A 144 -9.33 9.13 35.00
CA LEU A 144 -10.20 7.96 35.16
C LEU A 144 -9.48 6.78 35.84
N LEU A 145 -8.19 6.57 35.55
CA LEU A 145 -7.39 5.55 36.22
C LEU A 145 -7.21 5.86 37.71
N ASP A 146 -6.99 7.12 38.05
CA ASP A 146 -6.85 7.57 39.43
C ASP A 146 -8.18 7.41 40.19
N GLU A 147 -9.31 7.86 39.62
CA GLU A 147 -10.64 7.67 40.22
C GLU A 147 -10.97 6.19 40.42
N LYS A 148 -10.65 5.34 39.44
CA LYS A 148 -10.81 3.89 39.56
C LYS A 148 -9.98 3.31 40.71
N ALA A 149 -8.75 3.79 40.92
CA ALA A 149 -7.90 3.33 42.00
C ALA A 149 -8.49 3.72 43.37
N ASP A 150 -8.98 4.95 43.51
CA ASP A 150 -9.62 5.44 44.72
C ASP A 150 -10.90 4.65 45.06
N LEU A 151 -11.77 4.41 44.07
CA LEU A 151 -12.98 3.61 44.25
C LEU A 151 -12.66 2.16 44.65
N LEU A 152 -11.63 1.55 44.06
CA LEU A 152 -11.19 0.21 44.45
C LEU A 152 -10.71 0.16 45.90
N GLN A 153 -10.01 1.20 46.34
CA GLN A 153 -9.55 1.32 47.72
C GLN A 153 -10.74 1.50 48.68
N GLU A 154 -11.73 2.32 48.32
CA GLU A 154 -12.96 2.49 49.10
C GLU A 154 -13.77 1.18 49.21
N ILE A 155 -13.91 0.43 48.12
CA ILE A 155 -14.56 -0.89 48.14
C ILE A 155 -13.81 -1.84 49.09
N LYS A 156 -12.47 -1.82 49.07
CA LYS A 156 -11.65 -2.66 49.94
C LYS A 156 -11.84 -2.33 51.42
N THR A 157 -11.89 -1.05 51.78
CA THR A 157 -12.11 -0.61 53.17
C THR A 157 -13.52 -0.97 53.62
N LYS A 158 -14.56 -0.67 52.82
CA LYS A 158 -15.95 -1.05 53.13
C LYS A 158 -16.10 -2.57 53.32
N ASN A 159 -15.48 -3.37 52.46
CA ASN A 159 -15.48 -4.84 52.60
C ASN A 159 -14.77 -5.33 53.87
N GLN A 160 -13.74 -4.62 54.34
CA GLN A 160 -13.13 -4.92 55.63
C GLN A 160 -14.08 -4.61 56.79
N SER A 161 -14.71 -3.43 56.80
CA SER A 161 -15.69 -3.05 57.82
C SER A 161 -16.87 -4.04 57.88
N ILE A 162 -17.39 -4.47 56.73
CA ILE A 162 -18.44 -5.49 56.65
C ILE A 162 -17.99 -6.80 57.30
N ARG A 163 -16.73 -7.23 57.08
CA ARG A 163 -16.19 -8.46 57.69
C ARG A 163 -16.08 -8.32 59.22
N GLU A 164 -15.67 -7.17 59.72
CA GLU A 164 -15.57 -6.89 61.14
C GLU A 164 -16.96 -6.87 61.80
N LEU A 165 -17.94 -6.19 61.20
CA LEU A 165 -19.33 -6.17 61.66
C LEU A 165 -19.97 -7.57 61.67
N ARG A 166 -19.69 -8.39 60.64
CA ARG A 166 -20.14 -9.79 60.60
C ARG A 166 -19.54 -10.61 61.74
N ARG A 167 -18.25 -10.46 62.03
CA ARG A 167 -17.59 -11.12 63.17
C ARG A 167 -18.21 -10.71 64.49
N GLU A 168 -18.47 -9.42 64.67
CA GLU A 168 -19.08 -8.91 65.90
C GLU A 168 -20.51 -9.41 66.06
N THR A 169 -21.29 -9.44 64.99
CA THR A 169 -22.64 -10.00 64.99
C THR A 169 -22.65 -11.48 65.42
N VAL A 170 -21.69 -12.28 64.94
CA VAL A 170 -21.55 -13.69 65.38
C VAL A 170 -21.24 -13.76 66.88
N ARG A 171 -20.29 -12.96 67.37
CA ARG A 171 -19.92 -12.92 68.80
C ARG A 171 -21.09 -12.53 69.70
N LEU A 172 -21.86 -11.50 69.31
CA LEU A 172 -23.04 -11.05 70.04
C LEU A 172 -24.12 -12.13 70.04
N ARG A 173 -24.39 -12.79 68.91
CA ARG A 173 -25.32 -13.93 68.84
C ARG A 173 -24.91 -15.08 69.76
N GLU A 174 -23.62 -15.43 69.80
CA GLU A 174 -23.10 -16.44 70.74
C GLU A 174 -23.25 -16.02 72.20
N LYS A 175 -23.03 -14.74 72.50
CA LYS A 175 -23.21 -14.18 73.85
C LYS A 175 -24.68 -14.27 74.27
N ILE A 176 -25.62 -13.83 73.43
CA ILE A 176 -27.07 -13.93 73.66
C ILE A 176 -27.46 -15.38 73.94
N LYS A 177 -27.06 -16.33 73.07
CA LYS A 177 -27.35 -17.77 73.24
C LYS A 177 -26.83 -18.33 74.58
N ARG A 178 -25.69 -17.84 75.08
CA ARG A 178 -25.16 -18.21 76.41
C ARG A 178 -25.97 -17.63 77.56
N TYR A 179 -26.46 -16.38 77.43
CA TYR A 179 -27.32 -15.76 78.44
C TYR A 179 -28.69 -16.44 78.52
N GLU A 180 -29.31 -16.74 77.38
CA GLU A 180 -30.58 -17.49 77.30
C GLU A 180 -30.49 -18.85 78.02
N LYS A 181 -29.42 -19.61 77.76
CA LYS A 181 -29.18 -20.91 78.42
C LYS A 181 -28.99 -20.82 79.94
N LYS A 182 -28.60 -19.67 80.48
CA LYS A 182 -28.41 -19.44 81.92
C LYS A 182 -29.70 -18.99 82.63
N GLY A 183 -30.84 -18.98 81.94
CA GLY A 183 -32.14 -18.60 82.53
C GLY A 183 -32.32 -17.09 82.71
N GLY A 184 -31.59 -16.26 81.95
CA GLY A 184 -31.80 -14.81 81.99
C GLY A 184 -33.16 -14.42 81.41
N ASN A 185 -33.96 -13.66 82.15
CA ASN A 185 -35.18 -13.02 81.64
C ASN A 185 -34.79 -12.01 80.55
N ILE A 186 -35.10 -12.30 79.29
CA ILE A 186 -34.98 -11.34 78.19
C ILE A 186 -36.31 -10.59 78.10
N THR A 187 -36.30 -9.30 78.43
CA THR A 187 -37.42 -8.41 78.14
C THR A 187 -37.43 -8.14 76.63
N HIS A 188 -38.46 -8.63 75.93
CA HIS A 188 -38.69 -8.30 74.52
C HIS A 188 -39.11 -6.82 74.46
N LEU A 189 -38.23 -5.96 73.93
CA LEU A 189 -38.56 -4.56 73.65
C LEU A 189 -38.95 -4.49 72.18
N ASP A 190 -40.27 -4.47 71.93
CA ASP A 190 -40.82 -4.15 70.62
C ASP A 190 -40.63 -2.65 70.37
N PHE A 191 -39.74 -2.30 69.44
CA PHE A 191 -39.67 -0.94 68.92
C PHE A 191 -40.66 -0.85 67.76
N ASP A 192 -41.85 -0.33 68.05
CA ASP A 192 -42.85 0.00 67.05
C ASP A 192 -42.30 1.17 66.21
N GLY A 193 -41.84 0.84 65.00
CA GLY A 193 -41.31 1.80 64.05
C GLY A 193 -42.46 2.60 63.45
N SER A 194 -42.83 3.70 64.10
CA SER A 194 -43.67 4.72 63.47
C SER A 194 -42.87 5.39 62.36
N GLU A 195 -42.97 4.84 61.14
CA GLU A 195 -42.74 5.59 59.91
C GLU A 195 -43.79 6.71 59.84
N ASN A 196 -43.39 7.89 60.26
CA ASN A 196 -43.97 9.15 59.81
C ASN A 196 -42.83 10.15 59.83
N ASP A 197 -42.30 10.47 58.65
CA ASP A 197 -42.08 11.85 58.28
C ASP A 197 -42.07 11.95 56.75
N GLN A 198 -42.92 12.87 56.28
CA GLN A 198 -43.15 13.28 54.89
C GLN A 198 -42.01 14.12 54.34
#